data_AF-A0A409XYV3-F1
#
_entry.id   AF-A0A409XYV3-F1
#
_cell.length_a   1.000
_cell.length_b   1.000
_cell.length_c   1.000
_cell.angle_alpha   90.00
_cell.angle_beta   90.00
_cell.angle_gamma   90.00
#
_symmetry.space_group_name_H-M   'P 1'
#
loop_
_entity.id
_entity.type
_entity.pdbx_description
1 polymer ?
#
loop_
_entity_poly.entity_id
_entity_poly.type
_entity_poly.pdbx_seq_one_letter_code
_entity_poly.pdbx_strand_id
1 'polypeptide(L)'
;MFRAAGKLPRRAFLSAAVAGAVAGIPDPSKLPIYPQPDPEIVLIESPSRLEQEIGVVRRKVIGAYDDAHAHIQGWVSKWIGVEHAVENRVKSIISPDESLTPGLLYVGVATLTGSILARNRLLFRLVLPPTFLVLSANHFLPKTTQNLSDYLGSLEDTYFPTLSQKHEVAKAHTQMTWERVKDATQSGREQINRGATIVVDKVQEATGLKLKETLGWQQKKTEALGRQAETTKDAIVEKLAEKVHQAERTAQSTEDKIVTSAKHFEKKAEEKVGAAEEKVKKTEDVVKSLVRIP
;
A
#
# COMPACT_ATOMS: atom_id res chain seq x y z
N MET A 1 -39.49 5.39 18.48
CA MET A 1 -40.80 5.19 17.82
C MET A 1 -40.91 3.75 17.33
N PHE A 2 -42.09 3.17 17.45
CA PHE A 2 -42.36 1.74 17.66
C PHE A 2 -42.04 0.79 16.48
N ARG A 3 -41.46 -0.37 16.80
CA ARG A 3 -41.38 -1.58 15.96
C ARG A 3 -42.75 -2.25 15.89
N ALA A 4 -43.29 -2.44 14.69
CA ALA A 4 -44.52 -3.20 14.47
C ALA A 4 -44.22 -4.71 14.49
N ALA A 5 -44.82 -5.42 15.43
CA ALA A 5 -44.81 -6.87 15.53
C ALA A 5 -45.89 -7.45 14.59
N GLY A 6 -45.47 -8.21 13.57
CA GLY A 6 -46.37 -8.99 12.73
C GLY A 6 -46.88 -10.21 13.48
N LYS A 7 -48.10 -10.12 14.01
CA LYS A 7 -48.84 -11.28 14.56
C LYS A 7 -49.51 -12.01 13.40
N LEU A 8 -49.14 -13.27 13.19
CA LEU A 8 -49.83 -14.20 12.29
C LEU A 8 -51.25 -14.50 12.81
N PRO A 9 -52.29 -14.51 11.95
CA PRO A 9 -53.63 -14.89 12.37
C PRO A 9 -53.73 -16.41 12.54
N ARG A 10 -54.21 -16.79 13.72
CA ARG A 10 -54.68 -18.13 14.04
C ARG A 10 -55.92 -18.47 13.19
N ARG A 11 -55.86 -19.61 12.52
CA ARG A 11 -56.97 -20.54 12.22
C ARG A 11 -58.30 -19.90 11.83
N ALA A 12 -58.55 -19.86 10.53
CA ALA A 12 -59.89 -20.04 9.98
C ALA A 12 -59.80 -21.20 8.98
N PHE A 13 -60.11 -22.42 9.43
CA PHE A 13 -60.54 -23.47 8.52
C PHE A 13 -61.94 -23.06 8.05
N LEU A 14 -62.00 -22.36 6.92
CA LEU A 14 -63.23 -22.16 6.18
C LEU A 14 -63.38 -23.36 5.25
N SER A 15 -64.34 -24.19 5.64
CA SER A 15 -65.07 -25.14 4.82
C SER A 15 -65.20 -24.61 3.39
N ALA A 16 -64.59 -25.32 2.44
CA ALA A 16 -64.88 -25.13 1.04
C ALA A 16 -66.33 -25.55 0.81
N ALA A 17 -67.23 -24.58 0.74
CA ALA A 17 -68.56 -24.75 0.21
C ALA A 17 -68.44 -25.08 -1.27
N VAL A 18 -68.63 -26.35 -1.62
CA VAL A 18 -68.89 -26.77 -3.00
C VAL A 18 -70.27 -26.22 -3.35
N ALA A 19 -70.27 -25.10 -4.07
CA ALA A 19 -71.45 -24.62 -4.78
C ALA A 19 -71.67 -25.54 -5.98
N GLY A 20 -72.71 -26.38 -5.91
CA GLY A 20 -73.12 -27.23 -7.02
C GLY A 20 -74.27 -28.14 -6.60
N ALA A 21 -75.47 -27.83 -7.12
CA ALA A 21 -76.73 -28.57 -6.98
C ALA A 21 -77.39 -28.56 -5.59
N VAL A 22 -78.21 -27.54 -5.36
CA VAL A 22 -79.31 -27.59 -4.39
C VAL A 22 -80.37 -28.56 -4.92
N ALA A 23 -80.29 -29.81 -4.49
CA ALA A 23 -81.40 -30.75 -4.52
C ALA A 23 -81.49 -31.40 -3.14
N GLY A 24 -82.39 -30.87 -2.31
CA GLY A 24 -82.92 -31.50 -1.09
C GLY A 24 -81.90 -31.87 -0.01
N ILE A 25 -81.68 -30.98 0.95
CA ILE A 25 -81.25 -31.40 2.30
C ILE A 25 -82.49 -32.06 2.93
N PRO A 26 -82.52 -33.39 3.16
CA PRO A 26 -83.70 -34.04 3.71
C PRO A 26 -83.81 -33.78 5.22
N ASP A 27 -85.02 -33.49 5.69
CA ASP A 27 -85.38 -33.53 7.10
C ASP A 27 -85.02 -34.91 7.70
N PRO A 28 -84.38 -34.98 8.88
CA PRO A 28 -83.94 -36.24 9.49
C PRO A 28 -85.09 -37.17 9.93
N SER A 29 -86.34 -36.74 9.79
CA SER A 29 -87.54 -37.50 10.17
C SER A 29 -88.28 -38.16 8.99
N LYS A 30 -87.82 -37.96 7.74
CA LYS A 30 -88.41 -38.60 6.55
C LYS A 30 -87.40 -39.54 5.88
N LEU A 31 -87.78 -40.81 5.76
CA LEU A 31 -87.02 -41.81 5.04
C LEU A 31 -87.04 -41.49 3.52
N PRO A 32 -85.89 -41.55 2.83
CA PRO A 32 -85.82 -41.27 1.40
C PRO A 32 -86.52 -42.37 0.58
N ILE A 33 -87.27 -41.96 -0.44
CA ILE A 33 -88.11 -42.84 -1.30
C ILE A 33 -87.28 -43.56 -2.39
N TYR A 34 -86.05 -43.10 -2.63
CA TYR A 34 -85.14 -43.73 -3.60
C TYR A 34 -83.94 -44.36 -2.88
N PRO A 35 -83.44 -45.51 -3.37
CA PRO A 35 -82.17 -46.06 -2.89
C PRO A 35 -81.06 -45.06 -3.21
N GLN A 36 -80.34 -44.60 -2.18
CA GLN A 36 -79.15 -43.78 -2.39
C GLN A 36 -78.00 -44.67 -2.87
N PRO A 37 -77.16 -44.19 -3.81
CA PRO A 37 -75.94 -44.91 -4.17
C PRO A 37 -75.09 -45.12 -2.93
N ASP A 38 -74.54 -46.32 -2.76
CA ASP A 38 -73.74 -46.67 -1.60
C ASP A 38 -72.62 -45.62 -1.42
N PRO A 39 -72.49 -45.02 -0.22
CA PRO A 39 -71.48 -44.00 0.01
C PRO A 39 -70.10 -44.60 -0.24
N GLU A 40 -69.35 -44.01 -1.17
CA GLU A 40 -67.96 -44.41 -1.41
C GLU A 40 -67.12 -44.08 -0.17
N ILE A 41 -66.81 -45.12 0.61
CA ILE A 41 -66.05 -44.99 1.85
C ILE A 41 -64.59 -44.74 1.46
N VAL A 42 -64.21 -43.46 1.37
CA VAL A 42 -62.81 -43.07 1.24
C VAL A 42 -62.12 -43.31 2.58
N LEU A 43 -61.33 -44.39 2.64
CA LEU A 43 -60.46 -44.69 3.76
C LEU A 43 -59.38 -43.61 3.88
N ILE A 44 -59.58 -42.68 4.81
CA ILE A 44 -58.55 -41.72 5.19
C ILE A 44 -57.70 -42.40 6.26
N GLU A 45 -56.49 -42.78 5.89
CA GLU A 45 -55.50 -43.30 6.84
C GLU A 45 -55.19 -42.21 7.87
N SER A 46 -55.75 -42.37 9.08
CA SER A 46 -55.48 -41.46 10.19
C SER A 46 -54.14 -41.82 10.82
N PRO A 47 -53.22 -40.86 11.03
CA PRO A 47 -51.89 -41.16 11.54
C PRO A 47 -51.96 -41.73 12.96
N SER A 48 -51.23 -42.82 13.17
CA SER A 48 -51.07 -43.48 14.46
C SER A 48 -50.39 -42.55 15.48
N ARG A 49 -50.65 -42.77 16.78
CA ARG A 49 -49.99 -42.02 17.87
C ARG A 49 -48.47 -42.07 17.76
N LEU A 50 -47.92 -43.23 17.38
CA LEU A 50 -46.49 -43.42 17.20
C LEU A 50 -45.95 -42.60 16.02
N GLU A 51 -46.69 -42.54 14.93
CA GLU A 51 -46.32 -41.76 13.75
C GLU A 51 -46.32 -40.25 14.05
N GLN A 52 -47.25 -39.78 14.88
CA GLN A 52 -47.27 -38.39 15.34
C GLN A 52 -46.02 -38.06 16.16
N GLU A 53 -45.63 -38.93 17.10
CA GLU A 53 -44.44 -38.74 17.93
C GLU A 53 -43.15 -38.81 17.11
N ILE A 54 -43.02 -39.79 16.21
CA ILE A 54 -41.88 -39.87 15.27
C ILE A 54 -41.84 -38.61 14.39
N GLY A 55 -42.99 -38.12 13.94
CA GLY A 55 -43.10 -36.88 13.18
C GLY A 55 -42.67 -35.63 13.96
N VAL A 56 -42.92 -35.56 15.27
CA VAL A 56 -42.44 -34.46 16.13
C VAL A 56 -40.93 -34.54 16.31
N VAL A 57 -40.40 -35.72 16.61
CA VAL A 57 -38.95 -35.91 16.80
C VAL A 57 -38.19 -35.58 15.52
N ARG A 58 -38.63 -36.12 14.38
CA ARG A 58 -38.04 -35.84 13.06
C ARG A 58 -37.99 -34.34 12.78
N ARG A 59 -39.09 -33.61 13.01
CA ARG A 59 -39.14 -32.17 12.79
C ARG A 59 -38.19 -31.39 13.71
N LYS A 60 -38.02 -31.81 14.97
CA LYS A 60 -37.05 -31.18 15.89
C LYS A 60 -35.61 -31.42 15.44
N VAL A 61 -35.30 -32.63 15.00
CA VAL A 61 -33.95 -32.97 14.52
C VAL A 61 -33.63 -32.23 13.23
N ILE A 62 -34.56 -32.24 12.26
CA ILE A 62 -34.39 -31.51 10.99
C ILE A 62 -34.30 -30.00 11.27
N GLY A 63 -35.19 -29.45 12.10
CA GLY A 63 -35.14 -28.03 12.46
C GLY A 63 -33.82 -27.63 13.12
N ALA A 64 -33.33 -28.42 14.07
CA ALA A 64 -32.04 -28.16 14.71
C ALA A 64 -30.85 -28.26 13.73
N TYR A 65 -30.90 -29.20 12.79
CA TYR A 65 -29.91 -29.33 11.72
C TYR A 65 -29.94 -28.12 10.77
N ASP A 66 -31.13 -27.72 10.33
CA ASP A 66 -31.33 -26.57 9.44
C ASP A 66 -30.90 -25.27 10.13
N ASP A 67 -31.21 -25.09 11.41
CA ASP A 67 -30.79 -23.93 12.21
C ASP A 67 -29.26 -23.85 12.33
N ALA A 68 -28.60 -24.99 12.61
CA ALA A 68 -27.14 -25.06 12.68
C ALA A 68 -26.51 -24.77 11.31
N HIS A 69 -27.08 -25.34 10.24
CA HIS A 69 -26.64 -25.10 8.88
C HIS A 69 -26.79 -23.62 8.49
N ALA A 70 -27.92 -23.00 8.82
CA ALA A 70 -28.19 -21.59 8.58
C ALA A 70 -27.21 -20.68 9.34
N HIS A 71 -26.81 -21.04 10.56
CA HIS A 71 -25.83 -20.26 11.33
C HIS A 71 -24.45 -20.29 10.68
N ILE A 72 -23.99 -21.47 10.26
CA ILE A 72 -22.72 -21.66 9.57
C ILE A 72 -22.75 -20.94 8.22
N GLN A 73 -23.80 -21.14 7.44
CA GLN A 73 -23.96 -20.48 6.15
C GLN A 73 -23.99 -18.95 6.33
N GLY A 74 -24.63 -18.44 7.38
CA GLY A 74 -24.61 -17.02 7.71
C GLY A 74 -23.21 -16.47 8.04
N TRP A 75 -22.36 -17.25 8.70
CA TRP A 75 -20.96 -16.86 8.95
C TRP A 75 -20.12 -16.90 7.67
N VAL A 76 -20.27 -17.97 6.88
CA VAL A 76 -19.59 -18.11 5.59
C VAL A 76 -19.99 -16.97 4.66
N SER A 77 -21.27 -16.62 4.58
CA SER A 77 -21.74 -15.49 3.77
C SER A 77 -21.17 -14.15 4.23
N LYS A 78 -21.02 -13.92 5.54
CA LYS A 78 -20.35 -12.71 6.05
C LYS A 78 -18.88 -12.69 5.65
N TRP A 79 -18.19 -13.82 5.76
CA TRP A 79 -16.79 -13.92 5.41
C TRP A 79 -16.54 -13.73 3.91
N ILE A 80 -17.37 -14.34 3.06
CA ILE A 80 -17.39 -14.10 1.61
C ILE A 80 -17.69 -12.63 1.30
N GLY A 81 -18.61 -12.00 2.04
CA GLY A 81 -18.88 -10.57 1.91
C GLY A 81 -17.67 -9.70 2.23
N VAL A 82 -16.89 -10.06 3.25
CA VAL A 82 -15.62 -9.41 3.58
C VAL A 82 -14.59 -9.66 2.48
N GLU A 83 -14.47 -10.88 1.97
CA GLU A 83 -13.56 -11.23 0.89
C GLU A 83 -13.86 -10.40 -0.36
N HIS A 84 -15.10 -10.34 -0.81
CA HIS A 84 -15.50 -9.52 -1.96
C HIS A 84 -15.30 -8.02 -1.71
N ALA A 85 -15.56 -7.53 -0.49
CA ALA A 85 -15.30 -6.14 -0.15
C ALA A 85 -13.79 -5.82 -0.25
N VAL A 86 -12.93 -6.72 0.25
CA VAL A 86 -11.47 -6.59 0.17
C VAL A 86 -11.01 -6.72 -1.28
N GLU A 87 -11.50 -7.70 -2.03
CA GLU A 87 -11.16 -7.92 -3.43
C GLU A 87 -11.52 -6.71 -4.29
N ASN A 88 -12.76 -6.20 -4.16
CA ASN A 88 -13.19 -4.99 -4.84
C ASN A 88 -12.33 -3.79 -4.44
N ARG A 89 -11.92 -3.71 -3.17
CA ARG A 89 -11.05 -2.63 -2.69
C ARG A 89 -9.64 -2.71 -3.26
N VAL A 90 -9.04 -3.90 -3.24
CA VAL A 90 -7.71 -4.15 -3.82
C VAL A 90 -7.74 -3.86 -5.32
N LYS A 91 -8.77 -4.32 -6.03
CA LYS A 91 -8.99 -4.02 -7.46
C LYS A 91 -9.17 -2.52 -7.72
N SER A 92 -9.79 -1.78 -6.81
CA SER A 92 -9.94 -0.32 -6.96
C SER A 92 -8.64 0.45 -6.76
N ILE A 93 -7.71 -0.08 -5.96
CA ILE A 93 -6.42 0.55 -5.68
C ILE A 93 -5.45 0.29 -6.84
N ILE A 94 -5.42 -0.96 -7.32
CA ILE A 94 -4.57 -1.40 -8.42
C ILE A 94 -5.05 -0.79 -9.73
N SER A 95 -4.20 0.00 -10.39
CA SER A 95 -4.50 0.50 -11.73
C SER A 95 -4.22 -0.59 -12.78
N PRO A 96 -5.18 -0.92 -13.67
CA PRO A 96 -4.97 -1.93 -14.71
C PRO A 96 -4.00 -1.49 -15.81
N ASP A 97 -3.74 -0.19 -15.92
CA ASP A 97 -2.83 0.40 -16.91
C ASP A 97 -1.35 0.24 -16.54
N GLU A 98 -1.03 -0.22 -15.33
CA GLU A 98 0.34 -0.34 -14.81
C GLU A 98 0.77 -1.80 -14.68
N SER A 99 1.97 -2.12 -15.16
CA SER A 99 2.56 -3.46 -15.04
C SER A 99 3.02 -3.72 -13.60
N LEU A 100 2.15 -4.30 -12.77
CA LEU A 100 2.44 -4.59 -11.37
C LEU A 100 3.55 -5.62 -11.15
N THR A 101 3.66 -6.62 -12.03
CA THR A 101 4.61 -7.73 -11.86
C THR A 101 6.07 -7.26 -11.81
N PRO A 102 6.57 -6.42 -12.74
CA PRO A 102 7.90 -5.82 -12.58
C PRO A 102 7.90 -4.69 -11.55
N GLY A 103 6.84 -3.89 -11.44
CA GLY A 103 6.78 -2.74 -10.54
C GLY A 103 6.98 -3.11 -9.07
N LEU A 104 6.26 -4.12 -8.58
CA LEU A 104 6.41 -4.63 -7.21
C LEU A 104 7.80 -5.23 -6.97
N LEU A 105 8.38 -5.87 -7.98
CA LEU A 105 9.73 -6.41 -7.88
C LEU A 105 10.75 -5.29 -7.73
N TYR A 106 10.66 -4.22 -8.53
CA TYR A 106 11.55 -3.07 -8.43
C TYR A 106 11.41 -2.33 -7.09
N VAL A 107 10.18 -2.15 -6.61
CA VAL A 107 9.92 -1.62 -5.26
C VAL A 107 10.57 -2.53 -4.21
N GLY A 108 10.35 -3.84 -4.29
CA GLY A 108 10.94 -4.83 -3.39
C GLY A 108 12.47 -4.76 -3.37
N VAL A 109 13.13 -4.71 -4.52
CA VAL A 109 14.59 -4.60 -4.62
C VAL A 109 15.08 -3.26 -4.07
N ALA A 110 14.38 -2.15 -4.32
CA ALA A 110 14.72 -0.84 -3.78
C ALA A 110 14.62 -0.80 -2.25
N THR A 111 13.58 -1.41 -1.65
CA THR A 111 13.45 -1.50 -0.19
C THR A 111 14.52 -2.37 0.45
N LEU A 112 14.82 -3.53 -0.15
CA LEU A 112 15.92 -4.42 0.27
C LEU A 112 17.26 -3.69 0.18
N THR A 113 17.49 -2.92 -0.88
CA THR A 113 18.69 -2.09 -1.03
C THR A 113 18.76 -1.03 0.08
N GLY A 114 17.64 -0.36 0.39
CA GLY A 114 17.55 0.55 1.53
C GLY A 114 17.89 -0.12 2.86
N SER A 115 17.45 -1.35 3.08
CA SER A 115 17.76 -2.16 4.27
C SER A 115 19.23 -2.55 4.38
N ILE A 116 19.84 -2.96 3.27
CA ILE A 116 21.29 -3.26 3.21
C ILE A 116 22.10 -2.00 3.52
N LEU A 117 21.73 -0.87 2.92
CA LEU A 117 22.43 0.41 3.13
C LEU A 117 22.28 0.91 4.58
N ALA A 118 21.16 0.59 5.22
CA ALA A 118 20.85 0.96 6.59
C ALA A 118 21.52 0.11 7.67
N ARG A 119 22.23 -0.96 7.27
CA ARG A 119 22.75 -2.00 8.17
C ARG A 119 23.57 -1.46 9.35
N ASN A 120 24.33 -0.38 9.14
CA ASN A 120 25.32 0.09 10.11
C ASN A 120 24.75 1.00 11.22
N ARG A 121 23.49 1.45 11.15
CA ARG A 121 22.97 2.41 12.14
C ARG A 121 21.50 2.18 12.43
N LEU A 122 21.16 2.00 13.72
CA LEU A 122 19.81 1.66 14.17
C LEU A 122 18.74 2.65 13.69
N LEU A 123 19.05 3.95 13.67
CA LEU A 123 18.13 4.98 13.17
C LEU A 123 17.88 4.84 11.66
N PHE A 124 18.95 4.66 10.87
CA PHE A 124 18.80 4.46 9.43
C PHE A 124 18.12 3.13 9.12
N ARG A 125 18.30 2.09 9.95
CA ARG A 125 17.63 0.78 9.81
C ARG A 125 16.11 0.88 9.86
N LEU A 126 15.58 1.82 10.63
CA LEU A 126 14.14 2.04 10.73
C LEU A 126 13.61 3.00 9.67
N VAL A 127 14.41 3.98 9.24
CA VAL A 127 13.95 5.05 8.34
C VAL A 127 14.21 4.73 6.87
N LEU A 128 15.39 4.20 6.51
CA LEU A 128 15.75 4.01 5.11
C LEU A 128 14.85 3.00 4.37
N PRO A 129 14.55 1.79 4.89
CA PRO A 129 13.68 0.86 4.16
C PRO A 129 12.30 1.42 3.81
N PRO A 130 11.52 2.03 4.75
CA PRO A 130 10.23 2.61 4.39
C PRO A 130 10.36 3.85 3.49
N THR A 131 11.40 4.67 3.63
CA THR A 131 11.61 5.79 2.70
C THR A 131 11.87 5.31 1.28
N PHE A 132 12.74 4.32 1.10
CA PHE A 132 12.96 3.70 -0.21
C PHE A 132 11.71 3.01 -0.74
N LEU A 133 10.87 2.45 0.12
CA LEU A 133 9.57 1.88 -0.26
C LEU A 133 8.68 2.96 -0.86
N VAL A 134 8.45 4.05 -0.14
CA VAL A 134 7.57 5.12 -0.59
C VAL A 134 8.12 5.79 -1.85
N LEU A 135 9.42 6.05 -1.92
CA LEU A 135 10.06 6.66 -3.09
C LEU A 135 9.97 5.77 -4.33
N SER A 136 10.29 4.48 -4.19
CA SER A 136 10.21 3.54 -5.31
C SER A 136 8.77 3.26 -5.73
N ALA A 137 7.82 3.18 -4.78
CA ALA A 137 6.40 3.02 -5.09
C ALA A 137 5.87 4.21 -5.89
N ASN A 138 6.20 5.44 -5.49
CA ASN A 138 5.81 6.64 -6.24
C ASN A 138 6.47 6.71 -7.63
N HIS A 139 7.66 6.14 -7.78
CA HIS A 139 8.38 6.14 -9.06
C HIS A 139 7.89 5.05 -10.03
N PHE A 140 7.76 3.81 -9.56
CA PHE A 140 7.41 2.65 -10.41
C PHE A 140 5.90 2.40 -10.52
N LEU A 141 5.11 2.87 -9.55
CA LEU A 141 3.67 2.64 -9.45
C LEU A 141 2.93 3.94 -9.10
N PRO A 142 3.02 4.99 -9.93
CA PRO A 142 2.50 6.32 -9.60
C PRO A 142 0.97 6.33 -9.44
N LYS A 143 0.20 5.71 -10.34
CA LYS A 143 -1.28 5.72 -10.25
C LYS A 143 -1.76 4.86 -9.08
N THR A 144 -1.17 3.67 -8.91
CA THR A 144 -1.51 2.80 -7.78
C THR A 144 -1.20 3.47 -6.44
N THR A 145 -0.07 4.19 -6.35
CA THR A 145 0.29 4.95 -5.14
C THR A 145 -0.69 6.11 -4.88
N GLN A 146 -1.13 6.82 -5.92
CA GLN A 146 -2.14 7.89 -5.80
C GLN A 146 -3.49 7.35 -5.32
N ASN A 147 -4.01 6.28 -5.95
CA ASN A 147 -5.26 5.64 -5.54
C ASN A 147 -5.20 5.15 -4.09
N LEU A 148 -4.05 4.61 -3.68
CA LEU A 148 -3.82 4.14 -2.32
C LEU A 148 -3.77 5.32 -1.34
N SER A 149 -3.12 6.43 -1.70
CA SER A 149 -3.11 7.63 -0.85
C SER A 149 -4.49 8.28 -0.72
N ASP A 150 -5.27 8.32 -1.80
CA ASP A 150 -6.63 8.87 -1.78
C ASP A 150 -7.55 7.98 -0.94
N TYR A 151 -7.35 6.66 -1.00
CA TYR A 151 -8.04 5.73 -0.12
C TYR A 151 -7.70 5.99 1.36
N LEU A 152 -6.42 6.07 1.69
CA LEU A 152 -5.99 6.34 3.06
C LEU A 152 -6.53 7.68 3.56
N GLY A 153 -6.57 8.71 2.70
CA GLY A 153 -7.23 9.98 2.97
C GLY A 153 -8.72 9.81 3.31
N SER A 154 -9.47 9.07 2.48
CA SER A 154 -10.90 8.81 2.75
C SER A 154 -11.16 8.06 4.07
N LEU A 155 -10.22 7.21 4.49
CA LEU A 155 -10.26 6.53 5.78
C LEU A 155 -9.97 7.49 6.93
N GLU A 156 -8.97 8.34 6.75
CA GLU A 156 -8.63 9.39 7.72
C GLU A 156 -9.81 10.35 7.90
N ASP A 157 -10.50 10.74 6.82
CA ASP A 157 -11.71 11.57 6.88
C ASP A 157 -12.84 10.90 7.66
N THR A 158 -13.05 9.60 7.43
CA THR A 158 -14.16 8.85 8.01
C THR A 158 -13.95 8.55 9.49
N TYR A 159 -12.74 8.13 9.87
CA TYR A 159 -12.45 7.64 11.22
C TYR A 159 -11.69 8.65 12.09
N PHE A 160 -10.91 9.56 11.50
CA PHE A 160 -10.03 10.50 12.20
C PHE A 160 -10.09 11.92 11.59
N PRO A 161 -11.25 12.60 11.62
CA PRO A 161 -11.45 13.86 10.89
C PRO A 161 -10.53 14.99 11.37
N THR A 162 -10.11 14.97 12.64
CA THR A 162 -9.15 15.95 13.17
C THR A 162 -7.75 15.80 12.61
N LEU A 163 -7.33 14.57 12.28
CA LEU A 163 -6.02 14.31 11.68
C LEU A 163 -6.02 14.72 10.21
N SER A 164 -7.10 14.37 9.48
CA SER A 164 -7.24 14.74 8.07
C SER A 164 -7.11 16.25 7.84
N GLN A 165 -7.82 17.08 8.62
CA GLN A 165 -7.70 18.53 8.51
C GLN A 165 -6.27 19.04 8.72
N LYS A 166 -5.50 18.41 9.62
CA LYS A 166 -4.09 18.77 9.83
C LYS A 166 -3.23 18.31 8.67
N HIS A 167 -3.50 17.14 8.11
CA HIS A 167 -2.82 16.61 6.94
C HIS A 167 -3.05 17.50 5.71
N GLU A 168 -4.29 17.92 5.45
CA GLU A 168 -4.65 18.82 4.35
C GLU A 168 -3.96 20.18 4.49
N VAL A 169 -4.02 20.77 5.68
CA VAL A 169 -3.32 22.04 5.98
C VAL A 169 -1.81 21.88 5.80
N ALA A 170 -1.23 20.79 6.29
CA ALA A 170 0.20 20.51 6.11
C ALA A 170 0.57 20.32 4.63
N LYS A 171 -0.26 19.64 3.85
CA LYS A 171 -0.07 19.45 2.40
C LYS A 171 -0.12 20.79 1.68
N ALA A 172 -1.10 21.63 1.98
CA ALA A 172 -1.23 22.98 1.40
C ALA A 172 -0.01 23.86 1.73
N HIS A 173 0.44 23.87 3.00
CA HIS A 173 1.64 24.62 3.39
C HIS A 173 2.92 24.07 2.75
N THR A 174 3.02 22.75 2.58
CA THR A 174 4.17 22.11 1.93
C THR A 174 4.22 22.47 0.46
N GLN A 175 3.09 22.41 -0.25
CA GLN A 175 3.01 22.79 -1.66
C GLN A 175 3.32 24.28 -1.85
N MET A 176 2.74 25.14 -1.02
CA MET A 176 3.01 26.58 -1.02
C MET A 176 4.48 26.89 -0.71
N THR A 177 5.12 26.14 0.19
CA THR A 177 6.56 26.28 0.49
C THR A 177 7.41 25.81 -0.68
N TRP A 178 7.03 24.72 -1.33
CA TRP A 178 7.71 24.21 -2.52
C TRP A 178 7.67 25.19 -3.68
N GLU A 179 6.50 25.78 -3.94
CA GLU A 179 6.32 26.85 -4.93
C GLU A 179 7.19 28.06 -4.61
N ARG A 180 7.21 28.51 -3.35
CA ARG A 180 8.10 29.61 -2.93
C ARG A 180 9.58 29.31 -3.11
N VAL A 181 10.03 28.09 -2.82
CA VAL A 181 11.43 27.70 -3.02
C VAL A 181 11.78 27.68 -4.51
N LYS A 182 10.87 27.21 -5.36
CA LYS A 182 11.03 27.24 -6.82
C LYS A 182 11.11 28.67 -7.33
N ASP A 183 10.22 29.54 -6.87
CA ASP A 183 10.18 30.96 -7.25
C ASP A 183 11.41 31.72 -6.73
N ALA A 184 11.85 31.46 -5.50
CA ALA A 184 13.07 32.01 -4.93
C ALA A 184 14.30 31.57 -5.72
N THR A 185 14.33 30.33 -6.21
CA THR A 185 15.44 29.81 -7.04
C THR A 185 15.44 30.46 -8.43
N GLN A 186 14.27 30.62 -9.06
CA GLN A 186 14.14 31.29 -10.35
C GLN A 186 14.52 32.77 -10.26
N SER A 187 13.94 33.49 -9.29
CA SER A 187 14.26 34.91 -9.04
C SER A 187 15.72 35.12 -8.62
N GLY A 188 16.30 34.21 -7.83
CA GLY A 188 17.72 34.22 -7.48
C GLY A 188 18.63 34.08 -8.70
N ARG A 189 18.32 33.16 -9.63
CA ARG A 189 19.04 33.05 -10.92
C ARG A 189 18.94 34.33 -11.75
N GLU A 190 17.77 34.96 -11.79
CA GLU A 190 17.57 36.24 -12.49
C GLU A 190 18.29 37.41 -11.82
N GLN A 191 18.37 37.44 -10.49
CA GLN A 191 19.08 38.47 -9.74
C GLN A 191 20.59 38.32 -9.87
N ILE A 192 21.13 37.10 -9.90
CA ILE A 192 22.54 36.84 -10.17
C ILE A 192 22.91 37.30 -11.58
N ASN A 193 22.09 36.99 -12.58
CA ASN A 193 22.31 37.45 -13.96
C ASN A 193 22.28 38.98 -14.07
N ARG A 194 21.33 39.64 -13.40
CA ARG A 194 21.25 41.11 -13.34
C ARG A 194 22.43 41.74 -12.57
N GLY A 195 22.84 41.14 -11.46
CA GLY A 195 23.99 41.59 -10.67
C GLY A 195 25.29 41.44 -11.43
N ALA A 196 25.47 40.33 -12.15
CA ALA A 196 26.63 40.13 -13.02
C ALA A 196 26.71 41.19 -14.12
N THR A 197 25.58 41.54 -14.78
CA THR A 197 25.59 42.63 -15.78
C THR A 197 25.93 43.99 -15.17
N ILE A 198 25.42 44.30 -13.97
CA ILE A 198 25.70 45.59 -13.30
C ILE A 198 27.17 45.70 -12.87
N VAL A 199 27.77 44.63 -12.37
CA VAL A 199 29.19 44.61 -12.00
C VAL A 199 30.05 44.80 -13.24
N VAL A 200 29.69 44.15 -14.34
CA VAL A 200 30.40 44.27 -15.62
C VAL A 200 30.27 45.68 -16.18
N ASP A 201 29.07 46.28 -16.12
CA ASP A 201 28.83 47.65 -16.56
C ASP A 201 29.63 48.67 -15.71
N LYS A 202 29.69 48.51 -14.39
CA LYS A 202 30.50 49.37 -13.51
C LYS A 202 32.00 49.24 -13.71
N VAL A 203 32.50 48.03 -13.96
CA VAL A 203 33.92 47.81 -14.30
C VAL A 203 34.23 48.43 -15.66
N GLN A 204 33.32 48.32 -16.63
CA GLN A 204 33.45 48.95 -17.94
C GLN A 204 33.43 50.49 -17.87
N GLU A 205 32.60 51.09 -17.02
CA GLU A 205 32.57 52.55 -16.80
C GLU A 205 33.83 53.05 -16.08
N ALA A 206 34.32 52.33 -15.08
CA ALA A 206 35.50 52.73 -14.31
C ALA A 206 36.82 52.52 -15.06
N THR A 207 36.89 51.51 -15.93
CA THR A 207 38.12 51.17 -16.66
C THR A 207 38.10 51.58 -18.13
N GLY A 208 36.97 52.04 -18.66
CA GLY A 208 36.79 52.42 -20.07
C GLY A 208 36.93 51.26 -21.06
N LEU A 209 37.15 50.03 -20.58
CA LEU A 209 37.35 48.84 -21.41
C LEU A 209 35.99 48.24 -21.77
N LYS A 210 35.70 48.10 -23.06
CA LYS A 210 34.46 47.52 -23.60
C LYS A 210 34.35 46.00 -23.38
N LEU A 211 34.36 45.56 -22.14
CA LEU A 211 34.36 44.14 -21.75
C LEU A 211 33.07 43.41 -22.18
N LYS A 212 31.94 44.12 -22.25
CA LYS A 212 30.66 43.56 -22.75
C LYS A 212 30.69 43.18 -24.23
N GLU A 213 31.49 43.91 -25.03
CA GLU A 213 31.62 43.73 -26.47
C GLU A 213 32.70 42.70 -26.81
N THR A 214 33.77 42.62 -26.01
CA THR A 214 34.87 41.64 -26.22
C THR A 214 34.57 40.25 -25.65
N LEU A 215 33.75 40.12 -24.60
CA LEU A 215 33.30 38.81 -24.08
C LEU A 215 32.06 38.25 -24.80
N GLY A 216 31.43 39.02 -25.71
CA GLY A 216 30.31 38.54 -26.54
C GLY A 216 29.06 38.14 -25.73
N TRP A 217 28.87 38.69 -24.52
CA TRP A 217 27.76 38.30 -23.63
C TRP A 217 26.37 38.73 -24.12
N GLN A 218 26.29 39.68 -25.06
CA GLN A 218 25.02 40.06 -25.68
C GLN A 218 24.76 39.39 -27.04
N GLN A 219 25.80 38.86 -27.71
CA GLN A 219 25.69 38.24 -29.04
C GLN A 219 25.69 36.70 -29.01
N LYS A 220 26.08 36.07 -27.88
CA LYS A 220 25.95 34.62 -27.65
C LYS A 220 24.53 34.17 -27.30
N LYS A 221 23.51 34.82 -27.87
CA LYS A 221 22.15 34.25 -27.87
C LYS A 221 21.67 33.78 -29.24
N THR A 222 22.32 34.11 -30.36
CA THR A 222 21.79 33.62 -31.66
C THR A 222 22.77 33.27 -32.79
N GLU A 223 24.02 33.77 -32.92
CA GLU A 223 24.75 33.51 -34.21
C GLU A 223 26.22 33.06 -34.14
N ALA A 224 26.91 33.13 -32.99
CA ALA A 224 28.33 32.74 -32.90
C ALA A 224 28.59 31.25 -32.58
N LEU A 225 27.57 30.38 -32.65
CA LEU A 225 27.70 28.94 -32.38
C LEU A 225 28.12 28.11 -33.62
N GLY A 226 28.18 28.71 -34.80
CA GLY A 226 28.48 27.98 -36.04
C GLY A 226 29.96 27.80 -36.38
N ARG A 227 30.88 28.65 -35.88
CA ARG A 227 32.28 28.65 -36.36
C ARG A 227 33.38 28.69 -35.30
N GLN A 228 33.08 29.06 -34.06
CA GLN A 228 34.03 28.88 -32.94
C GLN A 228 33.84 27.55 -32.20
N ALA A 229 32.81 26.77 -32.56
CA ALA A 229 32.50 25.49 -31.93
C ALA A 229 33.45 24.35 -32.36
N GLU A 230 34.29 24.50 -33.38
CA GLU A 230 35.27 23.46 -33.73
C GLU A 230 36.59 23.67 -32.99
N THR A 231 37.12 24.89 -33.00
CA THR A 231 38.42 25.19 -32.35
C THR A 231 38.36 25.25 -30.82
N THR A 232 37.18 25.50 -30.24
CA THR A 232 37.00 25.46 -28.78
C THR A 232 36.62 24.09 -28.25
N LYS A 233 36.08 23.18 -29.08
CA LYS A 233 35.83 21.80 -28.65
C LYS A 233 37.14 21.07 -28.36
N ASP A 234 38.14 21.22 -29.22
CA ASP A 234 39.42 20.52 -29.04
C ASP A 234 40.18 21.02 -27.80
N ALA A 235 40.23 22.33 -27.58
CA ALA A 235 40.87 22.91 -26.39
C ALA A 235 40.09 22.65 -25.08
N ILE A 236 38.77 22.48 -25.14
CA ILE A 236 37.93 22.11 -23.99
C ILE A 236 38.03 20.61 -23.71
N VAL A 237 38.10 19.76 -24.74
CA VAL A 237 38.31 18.31 -24.63
C VAL A 237 39.69 18.00 -24.07
N GLU A 238 40.73 18.74 -24.47
CA GLU A 238 42.09 18.60 -23.93
C GLU A 238 42.16 19.05 -22.47
N LYS A 239 41.55 20.20 -22.11
CA LYS A 239 41.47 20.65 -20.72
C LYS A 239 40.54 19.81 -19.84
N LEU A 240 39.51 19.17 -20.42
CA LEU A 240 38.68 18.19 -19.72
C LEU A 240 39.42 16.87 -19.54
N ALA A 241 40.18 16.40 -20.53
CA ALA A 241 41.01 15.21 -20.41
C ALA A 241 42.13 15.39 -19.37
N GLU A 242 42.78 16.56 -19.32
CA GLU A 242 43.76 16.88 -18.27
C GLU A 242 43.11 16.91 -16.88
N LYS A 243 41.93 17.52 -16.73
CA LYS A 243 41.22 17.56 -15.45
C LYS A 243 40.64 16.21 -15.03
N VAL A 244 40.23 15.38 -15.98
CA VAL A 244 39.77 14.01 -15.73
C VAL A 244 40.95 13.13 -15.32
N HIS A 245 42.11 13.25 -15.97
CA HIS A 245 43.32 12.54 -15.54
C HIS A 245 43.87 13.05 -14.21
N GLN A 246 43.75 14.34 -13.89
CA GLN A 246 44.06 14.86 -12.56
C GLN A 246 43.06 14.32 -11.52
N ALA A 247 41.77 14.26 -11.85
CA ALA A 247 40.74 13.70 -10.98
C ALA A 247 40.93 12.19 -10.74
N GLU A 248 41.26 11.41 -11.78
CA GLU A 248 41.57 9.99 -11.69
C GLU A 248 42.83 9.72 -10.86
N ARG A 249 43.89 10.52 -11.03
CA ARG A 249 45.11 10.41 -10.20
C ARG A 249 44.85 10.78 -8.75
N THR A 250 44.01 11.79 -8.50
CA THR A 250 43.59 12.10 -7.12
C THR A 250 42.71 10.99 -6.56
N ALA A 251 41.78 10.43 -7.35
CA ALA A 251 40.90 9.34 -6.95
C ALA A 251 41.70 8.08 -6.59
N GLN A 252 42.63 7.66 -7.45
CA GLN A 252 43.54 6.52 -7.20
C GLN A 252 44.43 6.75 -5.97
N SER A 253 44.93 7.97 -5.75
CA SER A 253 45.66 8.30 -4.52
C SER A 253 44.79 8.22 -3.26
N THR A 254 43.50 8.58 -3.36
CA THR A 254 42.55 8.38 -2.26
C THR A 254 42.21 6.91 -2.05
N GLU A 255 42.01 6.14 -3.12
CA GLU A 255 41.75 4.70 -3.03
C GLU A 255 42.93 3.95 -2.41
N ASP A 256 44.16 4.26 -2.81
CA ASP A 256 45.37 3.69 -2.20
C ASP A 256 45.51 4.07 -0.71
N LYS A 257 45.14 5.30 -0.34
CA LYS A 257 45.10 5.74 1.08
C LYS A 257 43.99 5.06 1.87
N ILE A 258 42.84 4.79 1.26
CA ILE A 258 41.72 4.09 1.88
C ILE A 258 42.04 2.60 2.03
N VAL A 259 42.66 1.97 1.04
CA VAL A 259 43.09 0.56 1.09
C VAL A 259 44.24 0.36 2.07
N THR A 260 45.21 1.26 2.15
CA THR A 260 46.29 1.20 3.15
C THR A 260 45.76 1.46 4.57
N SER A 261 44.82 2.39 4.74
CA SER A 261 44.14 2.61 6.02
C SER A 261 43.29 1.39 6.40
N ALA A 262 42.55 0.80 5.47
CA ALA A 262 41.75 -0.41 5.69
C ALA A 262 42.61 -1.61 6.08
N LYS A 263 43.75 -1.84 5.40
CA LYS A 263 44.73 -2.88 5.79
C LYS A 263 45.35 -2.61 7.16
N HIS A 264 45.56 -1.35 7.52
CA HIS A 264 46.02 -1.01 8.87
C HIS A 264 44.94 -1.27 9.93
N PHE A 265 43.66 -1.00 9.63
CA PHE A 265 42.53 -1.32 10.50
C PHE A 265 42.27 -2.83 10.62
N GLU A 266 42.39 -3.60 9.53
CA GLU A 266 42.30 -5.07 9.55
C GLU A 266 43.42 -5.66 10.40
N LYS A 267 44.68 -5.25 10.20
CA LYS A 267 45.80 -5.76 11.00
C LYS A 267 45.65 -5.43 12.50
N LYS A 268 45.09 -4.26 12.82
CA LYS A 268 44.78 -3.85 14.20
C LYS A 268 43.55 -4.55 14.77
N ALA A 269 42.63 -5.00 13.92
CA ALA A 269 41.49 -5.82 14.32
C ALA A 269 41.93 -7.28 14.57
N GLU A 270 42.77 -7.85 13.71
CA GLU A 270 43.35 -9.19 13.88
C GLU A 270 44.23 -9.29 15.13
N GLU A 271 45.03 -8.26 15.43
CA GLU A 271 45.81 -8.19 16.68
C GLU A 271 44.93 -8.15 17.92
N LYS A 272 43.79 -7.42 17.87
CA LYS A 272 42.83 -7.37 18.97
C LYS A 272 42.00 -8.64 19.11
N VAL A 273 41.69 -9.32 18.01
CA VAL A 273 40.99 -10.61 18.00
C VAL A 273 41.92 -11.71 18.53
N GLY A 274 43.20 -11.74 18.11
CA GLY A 274 44.20 -12.65 18.67
C GLY A 274 44.44 -12.45 20.16
N ALA A 275 44.52 -11.20 20.62
CA ALA A 275 44.63 -10.89 22.06
C ALA A 275 43.35 -11.25 22.84
N ALA A 276 42.18 -11.27 22.20
CA ALA A 276 40.93 -11.72 22.79
C ALA A 276 40.87 -13.26 22.85
N GLU A 277 41.31 -13.97 21.81
CA GLU A 277 41.39 -15.43 21.78
C GLU A 277 42.42 -15.98 22.78
N GLU A 278 43.55 -15.29 22.97
CA GLU A 278 44.53 -15.65 24.00
C GLU A 278 43.96 -15.46 25.42
N LYS A 279 43.15 -14.41 25.64
CA LYS A 279 42.43 -14.21 26.90
C LYS A 279 41.35 -15.27 27.11
N VAL A 280 40.64 -15.67 26.05
CA VAL A 280 39.62 -16.73 26.10
C VAL A 280 40.26 -18.08 26.42
N LYS A 281 41.38 -18.43 25.78
CA LYS A 281 42.15 -19.65 26.10
C LYS A 281 42.69 -19.63 27.53
N LYS A 282 43.20 -18.49 28.00
CA LYS A 282 43.65 -18.33 29.39
C LYS A 282 42.50 -18.50 30.38
N THR A 283 41.29 -18.03 30.06
CA THR A 283 40.10 -18.29 30.88
C THR A 283 39.63 -19.74 30.78
N GLU A 284 39.71 -20.39 29.61
CA GLU A 284 39.38 -21.81 29.47
C GLU A 284 40.38 -22.71 30.22
N ASP A 285 41.68 -22.40 30.21
CA ASP A 285 42.69 -23.13 30.98
C ASP A 285 42.53 -22.92 32.50
N VAL A 286 42.10 -21.73 32.92
CA VAL A 286 41.72 -21.45 34.32
C VAL A 286 40.45 -22.23 34.72
N VAL A 287 39.45 -22.29 33.84
CA VAL A 287 38.23 -23.10 34.08
C VAL A 287 38.56 -24.60 34.08
N LYS A 288 39.46 -25.07 33.20
CA LYS A 288 39.86 -26.47 33.10
C LYS A 288 40.75 -26.93 34.25
N SER A 289 41.53 -26.02 34.84
CA SER A 289 42.29 -26.26 36.08
C SER A 289 41.40 -26.20 37.34
N LEU A 290 40.31 -25.42 37.34
CA LEU A 290 39.28 -25.44 38.39
C LEU A 290 38.42 -26.72 38.35
N VAL A 291 38.16 -27.28 37.17
CA VAL A 291 37.44 -28.55 36.98
C VAL A 291 38.33 -29.78 37.22
N ARG A 292 39.65 -29.59 37.34
CA ARG A 292 40.62 -30.68 37.53
C ARG A 292 41.38 -30.51 38.84
N ILE A 293 40.70 -30.81 39.94
CA ILE A 293 41.29 -31.12 41.26
C ILE A 293 40.58 -32.40 41.75
N PRO A 294 41.34 -33.36 42.31
CA PRO A 294 41.20 -34.81 42.06
C PRO A 294 40.00 -35.51 42.69
#